data_AF-A0A0B1S5M8-F1
#
_entry.id   AF-A0A0B1S5M8-F1
#
_cell.length_a   1.000
_cell.length_b   1.000
_cell.length_c   1.000
_cell.angle_alpha   90.00
_cell.angle_beta   90.00
_cell.angle_gamma   90.00
#
_symmetry.space_group_name_H-M   'P 1'
#
loop_
_entity.id
_entity.type
_entity.pdbx_description
1 polymer ?
#
loop_
_entity_poly.entity_id
_entity_poly.type
_entity_poly.pdbx_seq_one_letter_code
_entity_poly.pdbx_strand_id
1 'polypeptide(L)'
;MGAVTTVGGDVKVAFNNIPVDICMRMYQDDILASFEMVDETTKKPKKKNTVTRSRRYPGVTFRLNKDLTAQCNMLASNIPH
;
A
#
# COMPACT_ATOMS: atom_id res chain seq x y z
N MET A 1 14.47 -10.94 5.05
CA MET A 1 13.61 -10.06 5.86
C MET A 1 12.45 -9.61 5.00
N GLY A 2 11.23 -10.00 5.34
CA GLY A 2 9.99 -9.51 4.72
C GLY A 2 9.30 -8.53 5.67
N ALA A 3 8.67 -7.49 5.12
CA ALA A 3 7.81 -6.60 5.89
C ALA A 3 6.36 -7.13 5.81
N VAL A 4 5.71 -7.31 6.95
CA VAL A 4 4.27 -7.63 7.00
C VAL A 4 3.50 -6.32 6.96
N THR A 5 2.42 -6.29 6.18
CA THR A 5 1.60 -5.10 5.97
C THR A 5 0.12 -5.45 5.90
N THR A 6 -0.72 -4.45 6.10
CA THR A 6 -2.16 -4.54 6.04
C THR A 6 -2.64 -4.25 4.62
N VAL A 7 -3.61 -5.03 4.15
CA VAL A 7 -4.34 -4.74 2.91
C VAL A 7 -5.66 -4.10 3.28
N GLY A 8 -5.90 -2.90 2.76
CA GLY A 8 -7.14 -2.15 2.92
C GLY A 8 -8.12 -2.40 1.76
N GLY A 9 -9.40 -2.13 2.01
CA GLY A 9 -10.43 -2.14 0.98
C GLY A 9 -11.42 -0.99 1.17
N ASP A 10 -11.83 -0.35 0.08
CA ASP A 10 -12.85 0.68 0.07
C ASP A 10 -13.90 0.44 -1.03
N VAL A 11 -15.12 0.91 -0.77
CA VAL A 11 -16.24 0.84 -1.71
C VAL A 11 -16.79 2.25 -1.90
N LYS A 12 -16.89 2.68 -3.16
CA LYS A 12 -17.54 3.92 -3.57
C LYS A 12 -18.81 3.60 -4.33
N VAL A 13 -19.90 4.30 -4.00
CA VAL A 13 -21.20 4.10 -4.61
C VAL A 13 -21.72 5.46 -5.08
N ALA A 14 -22.12 5.56 -6.36
CA ALA A 14 -22.82 6.72 -6.87
C ALA A 14 -24.30 6.38 -7.10
N PHE A 15 -25.17 7.03 -6.34
CA PHE A 15 -26.62 6.86 -6.42
C PHE A 15 -27.29 7.71 -7.51
N ASN A 16 -26.50 8.42 -8.31
CA ASN A 16 -27.00 9.41 -9.26
C ASN A 16 -27.52 8.80 -10.57
N ASN A 17 -27.20 7.53 -10.83
CA ASN A 17 -27.63 6.77 -12.02
C ASN A 17 -28.22 5.40 -11.62
N ILE A 18 -29.21 4.92 -12.36
CA ILE A 18 -29.73 3.54 -12.27
C ILE A 18 -29.31 2.80 -13.55
N PRO A 19 -28.65 1.63 -13.48
CA PRO A 19 -28.24 0.92 -12.27
C PRO A 19 -27.16 1.67 -11.47
N VAL A 20 -27.15 1.47 -10.15
CA VAL A 20 -26.22 2.12 -9.22
C VAL A 20 -24.78 1.74 -9.59
N ASP A 21 -23.92 2.73 -9.81
CA ASP A 21 -22.52 2.47 -10.07
C ASP A 21 -21.78 2.19 -8.75
N ILE A 22 -21.09 1.04 -8.68
CA ILE A 22 -20.33 0.59 -7.51
C ILE A 22 -18.87 0.38 -7.91
N CYS A 23 -17.93 0.97 -7.17
CA CYS A 23 -16.50 0.74 -7.34
C CYS A 23 -15.94 0.15 -6.06
N MET A 24 -15.34 -1.03 -6.17
CA MET A 24 -14.59 -1.66 -5.08
C MET A 24 -13.10 -1.61 -5.38
N ARG A 25 -12.30 -1.24 -4.38
CA ARG A 25 -10.84 -1.17 -4.48
C ARG A 25 -10.21 -1.92 -3.33
N MET A 26 -9.16 -2.68 -3.63
CA MET A 26 -8.26 -3.26 -2.65
C MET A 26 -6.89 -2.64 -2.85
N TYR A 27 -6.28 -2.14 -1.79
CA TYR A 27 -5.01 -1.45 -1.86
C TYR A 27 -4.12 -1.75 -0.66
N GLN A 28 -2.84 -1.51 -0.85
CA GLN A 28 -1.85 -1.47 0.20
C GLN A 28 -1.21 -0.10 0.15
N ASP A 29 -1.17 0.60 1.27
CA ASP A 29 -0.54 1.91 1.37
C ASP A 29 0.99 1.83 1.30
N ASP A 30 1.62 3.00 1.13
CA ASP A 30 3.07 3.15 1.22
C ASP A 30 3.58 2.69 2.59
N ILE A 31 4.61 1.85 2.60
CA ILE A 31 5.23 1.36 3.84
C ILE A 31 6.62 1.94 3.97
N LEU A 32 6.91 2.52 5.13
CA LEU A 32 8.27 2.86 5.55
C LEU A 32 8.79 1.80 6.52
N ALA A 33 9.71 0.95 6.07
CA ALA A 33 10.39 -0.01 6.94
C ALA A 33 11.75 0.56 7.38
N SER A 34 11.99 0.62 8.69
CA SER A 34 13.30 0.97 9.26
C SER A 34 13.89 -0.24 9.97
N PHE A 35 15.14 -0.58 9.65
CA PHE A 35 15.89 -1.68 10.24
C PHE A 35 17.07 -1.13 10.99
N GLU A 36 17.20 -1.48 12.26
CA GLU A 36 18.36 -1.17 13.08
C GLU A 36 19.23 -2.42 13.20
N MET A 37 20.49 -2.33 12.77
CA MET A 37 21.50 -3.38 12.94
C MET A 37 22.59 -2.89 13.87
N VAL A 38 22.93 -3.70 14.86
CA VAL A 38 24.03 -3.42 15.78
C VAL A 38 25.21 -4.29 15.34
N ASP A 39 26.27 -3.65 14.88
CA ASP A 39 27.54 -4.29 14.55
C ASP A 39 28.50 -4.14 15.74
N GLU A 40 28.83 -5.25 16.38
CA GLU A 40 29.73 -5.28 17.54
C GLU A 40 31.01 -6.04 17.18
N THR A 41 32.14 -5.35 17.24
CA THR A 41 33.45 -5.97 17.00
C THR A 41 33.87 -6.82 18.21
N THR A 42 34.18 -8.10 17.95
CA THR A 42 34.55 -9.07 19.00
C THR A 42 35.99 -8.91 19.52
N LYS A 43 36.86 -8.16 18.83
CA LYS A 43 38.23 -7.83 19.25
C LYS A 43 38.30 -6.50 20.01
N LYS A 44 39.08 -6.46 21.10
CA LYS A 44 39.34 -5.21 21.85
C LYS A 44 40.16 -4.22 20.99
N PRO A 45 39.89 -2.90 21.05
CA PRO A 45 38.80 -2.25 21.79
C PRO A 45 37.44 -2.54 21.14
N LYS A 46 36.45 -2.91 21.96
CA LYS A 46 35.09 -3.20 21.48
C LYS A 46 34.49 -1.91 20.90
N LYS A 47 34.23 -1.90 19.60
CA LYS A 47 33.44 -0.84 18.94
C LYS A 47 32.05 -1.40 18.63
N LYS A 48 31.03 -0.68 19.08
CA LYS A 48 29.62 -0.95 18.80
C LYS A 48 29.12 0.15 17.87
N ASN A 49 28.75 -0.22 16.65
CA ASN A 49 28.19 0.69 15.67
C ASN A 49 26.74 0.31 15.40
N THR A 50 25.83 1.27 15.48
CA THR A 50 24.45 1.08 15.05
C THR A 50 24.31 1.56 13.61
N VAL A 51 23.90 0.67 12.72
CA VAL A 51 23.59 0.95 11.32
C VAL A 51 22.09 0.92 11.13
N THR A 52 21.49 2.08 10.86
CA THR A 52 20.06 2.20 10.53
C THR A 52 19.89 2.18 9.02
N ARG A 53 19.01 1.31 8.52
CA ARG A 53 18.65 1.22 7.10
C ARG A 53 17.15 1.36 6.94
N SER A 54 16.71 2.42 6.26
CA SER A 54 15.30 2.62 5.89
C SER A 54 15.04 2.21 4.44
N ARG A 55 13.90 1.58 4.18
CA ARG A 55 13.41 1.26 2.84
C ARG A 55 11.93 1.63 2.74
N ARG A 56 11.59 2.40 1.71
CA ARG A 56 10.19 2.68 1.33
C ARG A 56 9.72 1.63 0.33
N TYR A 57 8.54 1.07 0.56
CA TYR A 57 7.84 0.21 -0.36
C TYR A 57 6.63 0.98 -0.90
N PRO A 58 6.51 1.19 -2.22
CA PRO A 58 5.37 1.89 -2.78
C PRO A 58 4.10 1.07 -2.58
N GLY A 59 3.00 1.78 -2.32
CA GLY A 59 1.68 1.23 -2.26
C GLY A 59 1.25 0.69 -3.62
N VAL A 60 0.35 -0.29 -3.59
CA VAL A 60 -0.17 -0.96 -4.79
C VAL A 60 -1.69 -1.08 -4.69
N THR A 61 -2.38 -0.91 -5.81
CA THR A 61 -3.80 -1.27 -5.93
C THR A 61 -3.89 -2.63 -6.61
N PHE A 62 -4.63 -3.55 -6.01
CA PHE A 62 -4.84 -4.88 -6.55
C PHE A 62 -5.95 -4.85 -7.59
N ARG A 63 -5.66 -5.39 -8.77
CA ARG A 63 -6.67 -5.54 -9.82
C ARG A 63 -7.68 -6.61 -9.41
N LEU A 64 -8.95 -6.22 -9.32
CA LEU A 64 -10.07 -7.12 -9.08
C LEU A 64 -10.59 -7.72 -10.40
N ASN A 65 -11.77 -8.34 -10.36
CA ASN A 65 -12.46 -8.79 -11.57
C ASN A 65 -12.58 -7.63 -12.59
N LYS A 66 -12.48 -7.97 -13.88
CA LYS A 66 -12.59 -7.01 -15.00
C LYS A 66 -13.89 -6.23 -14.95
N ASP A 67 -15.00 -6.87 -14.60
CA ASP A 67 -16.31 -6.21 -14.51
C ASP A 67 -16.32 -5.13 -13.40
N LEU A 68 -15.77 -5.45 -12.23
CA LEU A 68 -15.61 -4.50 -11.11
C LEU A 68 -14.65 -3.36 -11.46
N THR A 69 -13.58 -3.67 -12.20
CA THR A 69 -12.62 -2.66 -12.68
C THR A 69 -13.30 -1.72 -13.68
N ALA A 70 -14.16 -2.25 -14.55
CA ALA A 70 -14.92 -1.45 -15.51
C ALA A 70 -15.90 -0.50 -14.81
N GLN A 71 -16.61 -0.98 -13.77
CA GLN A 71 -17.50 -0.13 -12.96
C GLN A 71 -16.74 1.00 -12.26
N CYS A 72 -15.53 0.73 -11.73
CA CYS A 72 -14.66 1.77 -11.19
C CYS A 72 -14.25 2.83 -12.22
N ASN A 73 -13.94 2.41 -13.44
CA ASN A 73 -13.55 3.35 -14.50
C ASN A 73 -14.73 4.23 -14.94
N MET A 74 -15.93 3.67 -15.02
CA MET A 74 -17.15 4.44 -15.31
C MET A 74 -17.46 5.47 -14.21
N LEU A 75 -17.29 5.10 -12.94
CA LEU A 75 -17.40 6.03 -11.81
C LEU A 75 -16.38 7.17 -11.88
N ALA A 76 -15.12 6.85 -12.20
CA ALA A 76 -14.07 7.86 -12.29
C ALA A 76 -14.33 8.89 -13.40
N SER A 77 -14.95 8.49 -14.52
CA SER A 77 -15.31 9.41 -15.61
C SER A 77 -16.54 10.28 -15.31
N ASN A 78 -17.38 9.89 -14.35
CA ASN A 78 -18.63 10.60 -14.03
C ASN A 78 -18.47 11.66 -12.92
N ILE A 79 -17.28 11.80 -12.32
CA ILE A 79 -17.00 12.82 -11.31
C ILE A 79 -16.46 14.06 -12.05
N PRO A 80 -17.20 15.19 -12.10
CA PRO A 80 -16.67 16.43 -12.66
C PRO A 80 -15.48 16.91 -11.81
N HIS A 81 -14.42 17.34 -12.49
CA HIS A 81 -13.22 17.90 -11.87
C HIS A 81 -13.49 19.18 -11.08
#